data_AF-A0A101ELJ8-F1
#
_entry.id   AF-A0A101ELJ8-F1
#
_cell.length_a   1.000
_cell.length_b   1.000
_cell.length_c   1.000
_cell.angle_alpha   90.00
_cell.angle_beta   90.00
_cell.angle_gamma   90.00
#
_symmetry.space_group_name_H-M   'P 1'
#
loop_
_entity.id
_entity.type
_entity.pdbx_description
1 polymer ?
#
loop_
_entity_poly.entity_id
_entity_poly.type
_entity_poly.pdbx_seq_one_letter_code
_entity_poly.pdbx_strand_id
1 'polypeptide(L)'
;MLWILIQIMLILAFPVFAFVTLGWGADFLMLIVIYAQLLVIWRQAEIYERQNLLLLNQFEPSFSVRINDNMLIIENVSQNPAYDVGIGRVLLRWGEPIPPEKWREYISFPEEYPIQCLSPKESGTLGYFINETYFFGKKIEVLYRTRLGEIRSFS
;
A
#
# COMPACT_ATOMS: atom_id res chain seq x y z
N MET A 1 26.79 4.57 -10.38
CA MET A 1 28.18 4.24 -9.95
C MET A 1 28.78 5.31 -9.04
N LEU A 2 28.79 6.59 -9.46
CA LEU A 2 29.29 7.71 -8.63
C LEU A 2 28.63 7.82 -7.24
N TRP A 3 27.32 7.60 -7.16
CA TRP A 3 26.57 7.67 -5.90
C TRP A 3 27.01 6.64 -4.86
N ILE A 4 27.28 5.41 -5.30
CA ILE A 4 27.72 4.31 -4.45
C ILE A 4 29.12 4.61 -3.90
N LEU A 5 30.00 5.18 -4.73
CA LEU A 5 31.34 5.62 -4.32
C LEU A 5 31.28 6.68 -3.22
N ILE A 6 30.40 7.69 -3.36
CA ILE A 6 30.24 8.75 -2.36
C ILE A 6 29.79 8.18 -1.01
N GLN A 7 28.83 7.24 -1.02
CA GLN A 7 28.36 6.59 0.20
C GLN A 7 29.45 5.76 0.89
N ILE A 8 30.24 5.01 0.11
CA ILE A 8 31.38 4.23 0.64
C ILE A 8 32.41 5.16 1.27
N MET A 9 32.73 6.28 0.62
CA MET A 9 33.67 7.26 1.17
C MET A 9 33.16 7.90 2.46
N LEU A 10 31.86 8.19 2.57
CA LEU A 10 31.26 8.73 3.80
C LEU A 10 31.32 7.73 4.97
N ILE A 11 31.08 6.44 4.70
CA ILE A 11 31.18 5.38 5.71
C ILE A 11 32.62 5.20 6.18
N LEU A 12 33.60 5.30 5.26
CA LEU A 12 35.02 5.18 5.60
C LEU A 12 35.62 6.45 6.22
N ALA A 13 34.99 7.62 6.04
CA ALA A 13 35.50 8.88 6.59
C ALA A 13 35.51 8.87 8.13
N PHE A 14 34.50 8.29 8.76
CA PHE A 14 34.38 8.23 10.22
C PHE A 14 35.51 7.43 10.91
N PRO A 15 35.83 6.18 10.51
CA PRO A 15 36.95 5.44 11.11
C PRO A 15 38.31 6.09 10.85
N VAL A 16 38.50 6.75 9.69
CA VAL A 16 39.73 7.51 9.39
C VAL A 16 39.85 8.72 10.32
N PHE A 17 38.75 9.47 10.53
CA PHE A 17 38.74 10.60 11.44
C PHE A 17 39.00 10.18 12.90
N ALA A 18 38.40 9.07 13.34
CA ALA A 18 38.63 8.51 14.67
C ALA A 18 40.09 8.08 14.86
N PHE A 19 40.73 7.51 13.83
CA PHE A 19 42.13 7.13 13.88
C PHE A 19 43.06 8.35 13.99
N VAL A 20 42.80 9.43 13.24
CA VAL A 20 43.60 10.65 13.26
C VAL A 20 43.52 11.37 14.62
N THR A 21 42.35 11.34 15.27
CA THR A 21 42.12 12.07 16.53
C THR A 21 42.53 11.29 17.77
N LEU A 22 42.26 9.98 17.83
CA LEU A 22 42.50 9.15 19.02
C LEU A 22 43.80 8.32 18.94
N GLY A 23 44.38 8.17 17.75
CA GLY A 23 45.53 7.29 17.53
C GLY A 23 45.18 5.81 17.69
N TRP A 24 46.21 4.96 17.68
CA TRP A 24 46.03 3.51 17.85
C TRP A 24 45.99 3.15 19.34
N GLY A 25 44.81 2.79 19.85
CA GLY A 25 44.59 2.49 21.26
C GLY A 25 43.23 1.85 21.54
N ALA A 26 42.97 1.52 22.81
CA ALA A 26 41.74 0.84 23.23
C ALA A 26 40.48 1.68 22.98
N ASP A 27 40.56 3.00 23.17
CA ASP A 27 39.44 3.93 22.96
C ASP A 27 39.03 4.00 21.47
N PHE A 28 40.02 4.01 20.57
CA PHE A 28 39.78 3.91 19.12
C PHE A 28 39.10 2.58 18.77
N LEU A 29 39.62 1.45 19.27
CA LEU A 29 39.04 0.13 19.01
C LEU A 29 37.59 0.04 19.51
N MET A 30 37.30 0.56 20.70
CA MET A 30 35.94 0.59 21.25
C MET A 30 34.99 1.40 20.37
N LEU A 31 35.42 2.59 19.94
CA LEU A 31 34.62 3.46 19.08
C LEU A 31 34.35 2.81 17.71
N ILE A 32 35.34 2.14 17.12
CA ILE A 32 35.18 1.38 15.88
C ILE A 32 34.21 0.21 16.04
N VAL A 33 34.26 -0.52 17.16
CA VAL A 33 33.32 -1.61 17.44
C VAL A 33 31.90 -1.08 17.55
N ILE A 34 31.68 0.01 18.30
CA ILE A 34 30.36 0.66 18.41
C ILE A 34 29.87 1.11 17.03
N TYR A 35 30.74 1.73 16.24
CA TYR A 35 30.41 2.18 14.89
C TYR A 35 30.02 1.02 13.97
N ALA A 36 30.77 -0.08 13.99
CA ALA A 36 30.47 -1.28 13.22
C ALA A 36 29.13 -1.89 13.65
N GLN A 37 28.84 -1.93 14.95
CA GLN A 37 27.54 -2.40 15.48
C GLN A 37 26.38 -1.52 14.98
N LEU A 38 26.53 -0.20 14.97
CA LEU A 38 25.51 0.71 14.43
C LEU A 38 25.25 0.49 12.93
N LEU A 39 26.31 0.27 12.13
CA LEU A 39 26.17 -0.06 10.71
C LEU A 39 25.41 -1.38 10.51
N VAL A 40 25.72 -2.39 11.32
CA VAL A 40 25.03 -3.69 11.28
C VAL A 40 23.55 -3.52 11.62
N ILE A 41 23.22 -2.80 12.70
CA ILE A 41 21.84 -2.55 13.12
C ILE A 41 21.08 -1.78 12.04
N TRP A 42 21.68 -0.71 11.48
CA TRP A 42 21.07 0.04 10.40
C TRP A 42 20.74 -0.85 9.20
N ARG A 43 21.67 -1.74 8.84
CA ARG A 43 21.46 -2.62 7.69
C ARG A 43 20.40 -3.70 7.96
N GLN A 44 20.34 -4.22 9.18
CA GLN A 44 19.27 -5.11 9.61
C GLN A 44 17.90 -4.42 9.59
N ALA A 45 17.81 -3.17 10.04
CA ALA A 45 16.56 -2.40 10.02
C ALA A 45 16.04 -2.19 8.59
N GLU A 46 16.91 -1.83 7.64
CA GLU A 46 16.52 -1.66 6.24
C GLU A 46 16.09 -2.97 5.58
N ILE A 47 16.78 -4.08 5.89
CA ILE A 47 16.38 -5.41 5.39
C ILE A 47 15.01 -5.78 5.97
N TYR A 48 14.80 -5.55 7.27
CA TYR A 48 13.53 -5.81 7.93
C TYR A 48 12.40 -5.01 7.31
N GLU A 49 12.60 -3.72 7.03
CA GLU A 49 11.60 -2.89 6.35
C GLU A 49 11.25 -3.44 4.96
N ARG A 50 12.26 -3.79 4.15
CA ARG A 50 12.04 -4.38 2.82
C ARG A 50 11.31 -5.72 2.90
N GLN A 51 11.65 -6.56 3.88
CA GLN A 51 10.96 -7.83 4.10
C GLN A 51 9.51 -7.60 4.53
N ASN A 52 9.26 -6.64 5.41
CA ASN A 52 7.92 -6.27 5.84
C ASN A 52 7.08 -5.77 4.65
N LEU A 53 7.61 -4.89 3.81
CA LEU A 53 6.92 -4.43 2.60
C LEU A 53 6.58 -5.57 1.64
N LEU A 54 7.51 -6.50 1.43
CA LEU A 54 7.26 -7.68 0.59
C LEU A 54 6.17 -8.58 1.19
N LEU A 55 6.17 -8.76 2.50
CA LEU A 55 5.15 -9.51 3.22
C LEU A 55 3.76 -8.86 3.09
N LEU A 56 3.68 -7.54 3.28
CA LEU A 56 2.42 -6.79 3.10
C LEU A 56 1.88 -6.97 1.68
N ASN A 57 2.73 -6.80 0.67
CA ASN A 57 2.35 -6.96 -0.73
C ASN A 57 1.90 -8.38 -1.07
N GLN A 58 2.43 -9.41 -0.40
CA GLN A 58 1.99 -10.79 -0.60
C GLN A 58 0.56 -11.03 -0.11
N PHE A 59 0.06 -10.23 0.83
CA PHE A 59 -1.30 -10.31 1.36
C PHE A 59 -2.28 -9.33 0.71
N GLU A 60 -1.81 -8.56 -0.28
CA GLU A 60 -2.65 -7.60 -0.96
C GLU A 60 -3.67 -8.34 -1.84
N PRO A 61 -4.98 -8.06 -1.70
CA PRO A 61 -5.97 -8.59 -2.61
C PRO A 61 -5.91 -7.87 -3.96
N SER A 62 -6.41 -8.51 -5.00
CA SER A 62 -6.48 -7.94 -6.35
C SER A 62 -7.87 -8.16 -6.90
N PHE A 63 -8.39 -7.15 -7.59
CA PHE A 63 -9.79 -7.11 -8.00
C PHE A 63 -9.92 -6.98 -9.52
N SER A 64 -10.94 -7.64 -10.05
CA SER A 64 -11.48 -7.40 -11.38
C SER A 64 -12.86 -6.78 -11.22
N VAL A 65 -13.06 -5.58 -11.76
CA VAL A 65 -14.36 -4.91 -11.75
C VAL A 65 -15.00 -5.04 -13.12
N ARG A 66 -16.26 -5.46 -13.17
CA ARG A 66 -17.04 -5.63 -14.41
C ARG A 66 -18.42 -5.01 -14.22
N ILE A 67 -18.94 -4.45 -15.30
CA ILE A 67 -20.33 -3.99 -15.36
C ILE A 67 -21.10 -5.05 -16.13
N ASN A 68 -22.15 -5.61 -15.52
CA ASN A 68 -23.05 -6.55 -16.15
C ASN A 68 -24.47 -6.00 -16.11
N ASP A 69 -25.03 -5.65 -17.26
CA ASP A 69 -26.24 -4.84 -17.39
C ASP A 69 -26.11 -3.56 -16.56
N ASN A 70 -26.85 -3.45 -15.46
CA ASN A 70 -26.82 -2.31 -14.54
C ASN A 70 -26.07 -2.62 -13.23
N MET A 71 -25.41 -3.78 -13.09
CA MET A 71 -24.73 -4.19 -11.87
C MET A 71 -23.24 -3.89 -11.92
N LEU A 72 -22.72 -3.25 -10.87
CA LEU A 72 -21.29 -3.14 -10.61
C LEU A 72 -20.83 -4.37 -9.83
N ILE A 73 -20.19 -5.30 -10.53
CA ILE A 73 -19.70 -6.55 -9.95
C ILE A 73 -18.20 -6.42 -9.72
N ILE A 74 -17.76 -6.84 -8.54
CA ILE A 74 -16.35 -6.98 -8.19
C ILE A 74 -16.02 -8.45 -7.96
N GLU A 75 -14.89 -8.88 -8.49
CA GLU A 75 -14.36 -10.22 -8.32
C GLU A 75 -12.98 -10.14 -7.68
N ASN A 76 -12.77 -10.87 -6.60
CA ASN A 76 -11.45 -11.03 -6.00
C ASN A 76 -10.65 -12.07 -6.80
N VAL A 77 -9.79 -11.61 -7.69
CA VAL A 77 -8.96 -12.49 -8.54
C VAL A 77 -7.69 -12.96 -7.85
N SER A 78 -7.43 -12.53 -6.61
CA SER A 78 -6.26 -12.94 -5.85
C SER A 78 -6.48 -14.25 -5.06
N GLN A 79 -5.42 -14.69 -4.36
CA GLN A 79 -5.50 -15.77 -3.36
C GLN A 79 -5.69 -15.23 -1.93
N ASN A 80 -5.82 -13.92 -1.77
CA ASN A 80 -5.97 -13.26 -0.48
C ASN A 80 -7.41 -12.80 -0.28
N PRO A 81 -8.01 -12.97 0.91
CA PRO A 81 -9.33 -12.44 1.19
C PRO A 81 -9.30 -10.90 1.26
N ALA A 82 -10.44 -10.29 0.91
CA ALA A 82 -10.69 -8.88 1.09
C ALA A 82 -11.92 -8.69 1.97
N TYR A 83 -11.81 -7.79 2.94
CA TYR A 83 -12.89 -7.49 3.89
C TYR A 83 -13.41 -6.09 3.63
N ASP A 84 -14.60 -5.80 4.13
CA ASP A 84 -15.21 -4.47 4.07
C ASP A 84 -15.18 -3.82 2.67
N VAL A 85 -15.36 -4.63 1.62
CA VAL A 85 -15.25 -4.19 0.22
C VAL A 85 -16.50 -3.41 -0.16
N GLY A 86 -16.33 -2.16 -0.58
CA GLY A 86 -17.45 -1.27 -0.89
C GLY A 86 -17.03 -0.07 -1.71
N ILE A 87 -18.00 0.67 -2.26
CA ILE A 87 -17.73 1.92 -2.96
C ILE A 87 -17.33 2.98 -1.93
N GLY A 88 -16.10 3.48 -2.04
CA GLY A 88 -15.61 4.54 -1.17
C GLY A 88 -15.88 5.92 -1.73
N ARG A 89 -15.44 6.16 -2.97
CA ARG A 89 -15.51 7.48 -3.61
C ARG A 89 -15.84 7.35 -5.08
N VAL A 90 -16.46 8.39 -5.61
CA VAL A 90 -16.60 8.60 -7.05
C VAL A 90 -15.81 9.85 -7.38
N LEU A 91 -14.87 9.74 -8.30
CA LEU A 91 -13.98 10.82 -8.69
C LEU A 91 -14.35 11.35 -10.07
N LEU A 92 -14.22 12.65 -10.27
CA LEU A 92 -14.20 13.26 -11.60
C LEU A 92 -12.98 12.79 -12.38
N ARG A 93 -12.97 13.01 -13.70
CA ARG A 93 -11.85 12.65 -14.59
C ARG A 93 -10.48 13.14 -14.08
N TRP A 94 -10.47 14.29 -13.41
CA TRP A 94 -9.27 14.93 -12.86
C TRP A 94 -8.88 14.48 -11.44
N GLY A 95 -9.61 13.52 -10.87
CA GLY A 95 -9.33 12.96 -9.53
C GLY A 95 -10.03 13.66 -8.37
N GLU A 96 -10.81 14.70 -8.63
CA GLU A 96 -11.58 15.40 -7.60
C GLU A 96 -12.76 14.55 -7.10
N PRO A 97 -12.92 14.37 -5.78
CA PRO A 97 -14.00 13.57 -5.22
C PRO A 97 -15.36 14.27 -5.35
N ILE A 98 -16.36 13.50 -5.76
CA ILE A 98 -17.75 13.93 -5.78
C ILE A 98 -18.38 13.62 -4.41
N PRO A 99 -19.07 14.58 -3.77
CA PRO A 99 -19.77 14.35 -2.51
C PRO A 99 -20.74 13.16 -2.58
N PRO A 100 -20.78 12.28 -1.56
CA PRO A 100 -21.67 11.12 -1.51
C PRO A 100 -23.13 11.42 -1.81
N GLU A 101 -23.63 12.57 -1.36
CA GLU A 101 -25.02 12.99 -1.54
C GLU A 101 -25.38 13.14 -3.03
N LYS A 102 -24.41 13.49 -3.88
CA LYS A 102 -24.63 13.72 -5.31
C LYS A 102 -24.61 12.45 -6.15
N TRP A 103 -23.86 11.43 -5.76
CA TRP A 103 -23.73 10.20 -6.56
C TRP A 103 -24.52 9.03 -6.01
N ARG A 104 -24.89 9.03 -4.72
CA ARG A 104 -25.76 8.01 -4.11
C ARG A 104 -27.16 7.96 -4.72
N GLU A 105 -27.66 9.05 -5.30
CA GLU A 105 -28.95 9.07 -6.01
C GLU A 105 -28.94 8.26 -7.31
N TYR A 106 -27.74 7.94 -7.83
CA TYR A 106 -27.55 7.26 -9.12
C TYR A 106 -27.11 5.80 -8.97
N ILE A 107 -26.96 5.32 -7.73
CA ILE A 107 -26.58 3.94 -7.42
C ILE A 107 -27.35 3.44 -6.21
N SER A 108 -27.98 2.28 -6.33
CA SER A 108 -28.55 1.56 -5.19
C SER A 108 -27.57 0.50 -4.70
N PHE A 109 -27.58 0.24 -3.40
CA PHE A 109 -26.75 -0.78 -2.78
C PHE A 109 -27.58 -2.04 -2.50
N PRO A 110 -26.98 -3.24 -2.48
CA PRO A 110 -27.66 -4.44 -2.05
C PRO A 110 -28.22 -4.27 -0.63
N GLU A 111 -29.49 -4.63 -0.41
CA GLU A 111 -30.17 -4.45 0.89
C GLU A 111 -29.54 -5.30 2.00
N GLU A 112 -29.07 -6.51 1.66
CA GLU A 112 -28.52 -7.45 2.64
C GLU A 112 -27.07 -7.16 3.01
N TYR A 113 -26.23 -6.79 2.04
CA TYR A 113 -24.79 -6.58 2.23
C TYR A 113 -24.28 -5.43 1.36
N PRO A 114 -24.42 -4.17 1.80
CA PRO A 114 -23.84 -3.02 1.09
C PRO A 114 -22.31 -3.01 1.14
N ILE A 115 -21.73 -3.77 2.07
CA ILE A 115 -20.31 -3.98 2.28
C ILE A 115 -20.05 -5.47 2.18
N GLN A 116 -19.17 -5.88 1.25
CA GLN A 116 -18.93 -7.26 0.88
C GLN A 116 -17.65 -7.79 1.54
N CYS A 117 -17.66 -9.05 1.97
CA CYS A 117 -16.44 -9.78 2.28
C CYS A 117 -16.20 -10.76 1.12
N LEU A 118 -15.05 -10.64 0.45
CA LEU A 118 -14.74 -11.44 -0.73
C LEU A 118 -13.60 -12.40 -0.39
N SER A 119 -13.96 -13.68 -0.30
CA SER A 119 -12.99 -14.77 -0.27
C SER A 119 -12.17 -14.81 -1.57
N PRO A 120 -11.04 -15.54 -1.59
CA PRO A 120 -10.32 -15.77 -2.83
C PRO A 120 -11.24 -16.31 -3.93
N LYS A 121 -11.19 -15.70 -5.12
CA LYS A 121 -12.01 -16.08 -6.29
C LYS A 121 -13.52 -15.85 -6.13
N GLU A 122 -13.94 -15.15 -5.09
CA GLU A 122 -15.34 -14.80 -4.87
C GLU A 122 -15.70 -13.50 -5.58
N SER A 123 -16.94 -13.40 -6.03
CA SER A 123 -17.52 -12.20 -6.62
C SER A 123 -18.67 -11.66 -5.77
N GLY A 124 -18.77 -10.34 -5.66
CA GLY A 124 -19.88 -9.67 -5.01
C GLY A 124 -20.39 -8.50 -5.84
N THR A 125 -21.61 -8.06 -5.54
CA THR A 125 -22.21 -6.88 -6.15
C THR A 125 -21.97 -5.67 -5.26
N LEU A 126 -21.34 -4.64 -5.81
CA LEU A 126 -21.09 -3.38 -5.08
C LEU A 126 -22.28 -2.43 -5.14
N GLY A 127 -23.09 -2.53 -6.19
CA GLY A 127 -24.27 -1.70 -6.37
C GLY A 127 -24.91 -1.89 -7.73
N TYR A 128 -26.09 -1.29 -7.88
CA TYR A 128 -26.88 -1.28 -9.10
C TYR A 128 -27.00 0.17 -9.57
N PHE A 129 -26.59 0.44 -10.80
CA PHE A 129 -26.74 1.74 -11.43
C PHE A 129 -28.22 2.00 -11.69
N ILE A 130 -28.73 3.09 -11.11
CA ILE A 130 -30.03 3.66 -11.47
C ILE A 130 -29.89 4.39 -12.81
N ASN A 131 -28.74 5.04 -13.01
CA ASN A 131 -28.36 5.66 -14.27
C ASN A 131 -26.83 5.55 -14.49
N GLU A 132 -26.41 4.61 -15.33
CA GLU A 132 -25.00 4.38 -15.66
C GLU A 132 -24.34 5.57 -16.36
N THR A 133 -25.12 6.37 -17.10
CA THR A 133 -24.58 7.49 -17.89
C THR A 133 -24.01 8.59 -16.99
N TYR A 134 -24.50 8.69 -15.75
CA TYR A 134 -23.92 9.58 -14.74
C TYR A 134 -22.46 9.23 -14.48
N PHE A 135 -22.06 7.96 -14.54
CA PHE A 135 -20.70 7.53 -14.23
C PHE A 135 -19.74 7.60 -15.42
N PHE A 136 -20.22 7.95 -16.63
CA PHE A 136 -19.35 8.11 -17.79
C PHE A 136 -18.29 9.19 -17.57
N GLY A 137 -17.02 8.82 -17.79
CA GLY A 137 -15.86 9.68 -17.57
C GLY A 137 -15.50 9.92 -16.10
N LYS A 138 -16.17 9.25 -15.16
CA LYS A 138 -15.85 9.25 -13.73
C LYS A 138 -15.09 7.96 -13.36
N LYS A 139 -14.37 7.98 -12.24
CA LYS A 139 -13.73 6.80 -11.66
C LYS A 139 -14.44 6.40 -10.39
N ILE A 140 -14.66 5.11 -10.19
CA ILE A 140 -15.23 4.57 -8.95
C ILE A 140 -14.09 3.95 -8.17
N GLU A 141 -13.82 4.49 -6.99
CA GLU A 141 -12.86 3.93 -6.06
C GLU A 141 -13.55 2.99 -5.09
N VAL A 142 -13.07 1.76 -5.05
CA VAL A 142 -13.48 0.72 -4.12
C VAL A 142 -12.56 0.77 -2.91
N LEU A 143 -13.14 0.93 -1.72
CA LEU A 143 -12.43 0.75 -0.46
C LEU A 143 -12.53 -0.72 -0.04
N TYR A 144 -11.46 -1.21 0.57
CA TYR A 144 -11.41 -2.53 1.17
C TYR A 144 -10.46 -2.54 2.35
N ARG A 145 -10.61 -3.55 3.20
CA ARG A 145 -9.71 -3.87 4.30
C ARG A 145 -8.94 -5.14 3.97
N THR A 146 -7.62 -5.09 4.14
CA THR A 146 -6.74 -6.26 3.94
C THR A 146 -6.87 -7.24 5.10
N ARG A 147 -6.31 -8.46 4.94
CA ARG A 147 -6.19 -9.44 6.03
C ARG A 147 -5.48 -8.90 7.28
N LEU A 148 -4.62 -7.90 7.11
CA LEU A 148 -3.86 -7.29 8.20
C LEU A 148 -4.61 -6.11 8.85
N GLY A 149 -5.84 -5.83 8.39
CA GLY A 149 -6.69 -4.80 8.96
C GLY A 149 -6.46 -3.40 8.38
N GLU A 150 -5.55 -3.23 7.42
CA GLU A 150 -5.26 -1.96 6.75
C GLU A 150 -6.38 -1.58 5.77
N ILE A 151 -6.79 -0.31 5.76
CA ILE A 151 -7.76 0.21 4.80
C ILE A 151 -7.01 0.71 3.57
N ARG A 152 -7.40 0.21 2.40
CA ARG A 152 -6.81 0.52 1.10
C ARG A 152 -7.91 0.85 0.09
N SER A 153 -7.52 1.42 -1.05
CA SER A 153 -8.43 1.79 -2.14
C SER A 153 -7.91 1.30 -3.48
N PHE A 154 -8.82 0.83 -4.32
CA PHE A 154 -8.60 0.38 -5.69
C PHE A 154 -9.47 1.20 -6.66
N SER A 155 -8.94 1.63 -7.79
CA SER A 155 -9.62 2.51 -8.77
C SER A 155 -9.53 2.01 -10.19
#